data_AF-A0A2K1KJM8-F1
#
_entry.id   AF-A0A2K1KJM8-F1
#
_cell.length_a   1.000
_cell.length_b   1.000
_cell.length_c   1.000
_cell.angle_alpha   90.00
_cell.angle_beta   90.00
_cell.angle_gamma   90.00
#
_symmetry.space_group_name_H-M   'P 1'
#
loop_
_entity.id
_entity.type
_entity.pdbx_description
1 polymer ?
#
loop_
_entity_poly.entity_id
_entity_poly.type
_entity_poly.pdbx_seq_one_letter_code
_entity_poly.pdbx_strand_id
1 'polypeptide(L)'
;MKNEPILDLFLLQKSQKLYNLNKKLKPQVQKLIPVIFCHGGGFVFFIPNFVCYNTFCRRLARKCHALANSVHYRRELLTTLEHKFLVTYDDCFTALEWLQSGQATQYLPWSIDPPCTDLSRVYLCSDSAGGNIVHHIAIQASETDISSLCIKGLMLLSPLFGGQERIPAGIRVRNVPV
;
A
#
# COMPACT_ATOMS: atom_id res chain seq x y z
N MET A 1 -18.74 3.44 -15.44
CA MET A 1 -17.91 4.48 -14.79
C MET A 1 -16.59 3.81 -14.44
N LYS A 2 -15.46 4.31 -14.96
CA LYS A 2 -14.16 3.69 -14.75
C LYS A 2 -13.81 3.85 -13.27
N ASN A 3 -13.58 2.73 -12.58
CA ASN A 3 -13.12 2.69 -11.19
C ASN A 3 -11.70 3.25 -11.14
N GLU A 4 -11.57 4.56 -10.96
CA GLU A 4 -10.29 5.14 -10.55
C GLU A 4 -10.09 4.79 -9.06
N PRO A 5 -9.02 4.08 -8.69
CA PRO A 5 -8.74 3.84 -7.29
C PRO A 5 -8.51 5.20 -6.60
N ILE A 6 -9.22 5.43 -5.49
CA ILE A 6 -9.01 6.61 -4.64
C ILE A 6 -7.67 6.39 -3.94
N LEU A 7 -6.59 6.77 -4.61
CA LEU A 7 -5.23 6.72 -4.09
C LEU A 7 -4.91 8.07 -3.48
N ASP A 8 -4.71 8.10 -2.16
CA ASP A 8 -3.99 9.20 -1.53
C ASP A 8 -2.51 9.02 -1.87
N LEU A 9 -2.14 9.58 -3.02
CA LEU A 9 -0.79 9.60 -3.52
C LEU A 9 0.04 10.55 -2.64
N PHE A 10 0.69 10.01 -1.62
CA PHE A 10 1.66 10.76 -0.82
C PHE A 10 2.96 10.97 -1.59
N LEU A 11 2.88 11.56 -2.77
CA LEU A 11 3.96 12.37 -3.27
C LEU A 11 4.10 13.54 -2.30
N LEU A 12 5.13 13.49 -1.47
CA LEU A 12 5.61 14.66 -0.76
C LEU A 12 5.61 15.86 -1.74
N GLN A 13 4.85 16.91 -1.48
CA GLN A 13 5.07 18.21 -2.16
C GLN A 13 6.55 18.66 -2.05
N LYS A 14 7.29 18.14 -1.06
CA LYS A 14 8.75 18.25 -0.94
C LYS A 14 9.55 17.34 -1.87
N SER A 15 9.09 16.15 -2.26
CA SER A 15 9.81 15.27 -3.20
C SER A 15 9.80 15.87 -4.61
N GLN A 16 8.76 16.58 -5.01
CA GLN A 16 8.75 17.31 -6.29
C GLN A 16 9.77 18.46 -6.29
N LYS A 17 9.95 19.15 -5.14
CA LYS A 17 10.98 20.16 -4.96
C LYS A 17 12.40 19.58 -4.88
N LEU A 18 12.58 18.43 -4.20
CA LEU A 18 13.84 17.68 -4.15
C LEU A 18 14.23 17.10 -5.52
N TYR A 19 13.25 16.62 -6.28
CA TYR A 19 13.40 16.18 -7.66
C TYR A 19 13.86 17.33 -8.57
N ASN A 20 13.21 18.48 -8.47
CA ASN A 20 13.61 19.68 -9.21
C ASN A 20 15.00 20.20 -8.80
N LEU A 21 15.42 20.01 -7.54
CA LEU A 21 16.78 20.33 -7.07
C LEU A 21 17.81 19.36 -7.66
N ASN A 22 17.50 18.07 -7.67
CA ASN A 22 18.36 17.01 -8.20
C ASN A 22 18.48 17.03 -9.73
N LYS A 23 17.65 17.79 -10.45
CA LYS A 23 17.77 18.01 -11.90
C LYS A 23 18.95 18.92 -12.28
N LYS A 24 19.43 19.77 -11.35
CA LYS A 24 20.57 20.70 -11.56
C LYS A 24 21.93 20.08 -11.28
N LEU A 25 21.97 18.99 -10.54
CA LEU A 25 23.16 18.17 -10.33
C LEU A 25 22.96 16.95 -11.24
N LYS A 26 23.98 16.39 -11.88
CA LYS A 26 23.83 15.07 -12.53
C LYS A 26 24.20 13.98 -11.53
N PRO A 27 23.28 13.43 -10.72
CA PRO A 27 23.45 12.10 -10.15
C PRO A 27 22.62 11.11 -10.97
N GLN A 28 23.07 9.85 -11.02
CA GLN A 28 22.21 8.74 -11.44
C GLN A 28 20.93 8.79 -10.60
N VAL A 29 19.80 9.17 -11.21
CA VAL A 29 18.53 9.32 -10.48
C VAL A 29 18.13 7.94 -9.98
N GLN A 30 18.27 7.71 -8.68
CA GLN A 30 17.86 6.45 -8.06
C GLN A 30 16.33 6.34 -8.19
N LYS A 31 15.88 5.31 -8.91
CA LYS A 31 14.45 5.05 -9.12
C LYS A 31 13.76 4.77 -7.79
N LEU A 32 12.59 5.37 -7.60
CA LEU A 32 11.71 5.11 -6.46
C LEU A 32 11.10 3.72 -6.56
N ILE A 33 10.99 3.05 -5.42
CA ILE A 33 10.40 1.71 -5.29
C ILE A 33 8.92 1.86 -4.93
N PRO A 34 7.97 1.37 -5.74
CA PRO A 34 6.56 1.33 -5.36
C PRO A 34 6.32 0.47 -4.12
N VAL A 35 5.62 1.05 -3.16
CA VAL A 35 5.09 0.32 -2.00
C VAL A 35 3.60 0.57 -1.93
N ILE A 36 2.79 -0.47 -2.15
CA ILE A 36 1.35 -0.43 -1.89
C ILE A 36 1.16 -0.58 -0.37
N PHE A 37 0.51 0.41 0.24
CA PHE A 37 0.18 0.41 1.65
C PHE A 37 -1.32 0.36 1.86
N CYS A 38 -1.80 -0.71 2.49
CA CYS A 38 -3.18 -0.81 2.99
C CYS A 38 -3.12 -0.48 4.48
N HIS A 39 -3.98 0.41 5.00
CA HIS A 39 -3.95 0.72 6.42
C HIS A 39 -4.60 -0.39 7.27
N GLY A 40 -4.28 -0.47 8.57
CA GLY A 40 -5.01 -1.28 9.53
C GLY A 40 -6.35 -0.66 9.96
N GLY A 41 -6.94 -1.17 11.06
CA GLY A 41 -8.21 -0.64 11.60
C GLY A 41 -9.36 -1.64 11.68
N GLY A 42 -9.06 -2.94 11.72
CA GLY A 42 -10.10 -3.99 11.83
C GLY A 42 -11.10 -3.96 10.67
N PHE A 43 -10.66 -3.51 9.49
CA PHE A 43 -11.47 -3.32 8.27
C PHE A 43 -12.57 -2.23 8.36
N VAL A 44 -12.77 -1.63 9.53
CA VAL A 44 -13.88 -0.68 9.77
C VAL A 44 -13.40 0.73 10.15
N PHE A 45 -12.18 0.86 10.65
CA PHE A 45 -11.62 2.14 11.11
C PHE A 45 -10.55 2.69 10.18
N PHE A 46 -10.33 4.00 10.35
CA PHE A 46 -9.33 4.82 9.69
C PHE A 46 -9.53 5.02 8.18
N ILE A 47 -8.66 5.84 7.62
CA ILE A 47 -8.53 6.23 6.22
C ILE A 47 -7.04 6.57 5.98
N PRO A 48 -6.55 6.60 4.73
CA PRO A 48 -5.14 6.85 4.44
C PRO A 48 -4.55 8.14 5.02
N ASN A 49 -5.33 9.23 5.03
CA ASN A 49 -4.89 10.52 5.54
C ASN A 49 -4.94 10.65 7.08
N PHE A 50 -5.35 9.60 7.80
CA PHE A 50 -5.31 9.58 9.25
C PHE A 50 -3.86 9.77 9.73
N VAL A 51 -3.69 10.58 10.78
CA VAL A 51 -2.38 11.17 11.15
C VAL A 51 -1.28 10.12 11.31
N CYS A 52 -1.57 8.96 11.91
CA CYS A 52 -0.57 7.91 12.10
C CYS A 52 -0.13 7.28 10.78
N TYR A 53 -1.06 6.95 9.87
CA TYR A 53 -0.75 6.34 8.58
C TYR A 53 -0.08 7.30 7.61
N ASN A 54 -0.57 8.55 7.51
CA ASN A 54 0.11 9.58 6.74
C ASN A 54 1.55 9.81 7.25
N THR A 55 1.75 9.84 8.58
CA THR A 55 3.10 9.96 9.16
C THR A 55 3.97 8.75 8.85
N PHE A 56 3.41 7.53 8.94
CA PHE A 56 4.10 6.29 8.60
C PHE A 56 4.52 6.27 7.13
N CYS A 57 3.60 6.49 6.19
CA CYS A 57 3.87 6.50 4.75
C CYS A 57 4.92 7.56 4.36
N ARG A 58 4.88 8.75 4.98
CA ARG A 58 5.92 9.77 4.78
C ARG A 58 7.29 9.32 5.29
N ARG A 59 7.36 8.65 6.44
CA ARG A 59 8.61 8.10 6.98
C ARG A 59 9.14 6.98 6.11
N LEU A 60 8.27 6.07 5.65
CA LEU A 60 8.57 4.98 4.72
C LEU A 60 9.16 5.54 3.42
N ALA A 61 8.46 6.48 2.78
CA ALA A 61 8.91 7.12 1.54
C ALA A 61 10.31 7.73 1.67
N ARG A 62 10.55 8.49 2.76
CA ARG A 62 11.86 9.13 2.99
C ARG A 62 12.97 8.15 3.33
N LYS A 63 12.70 7.17 4.21
CA LYS A 63 13.75 6.26 4.70
C LYS A 63 14.11 5.19 3.67
N CYS A 64 13.14 4.75 2.87
CA CYS A 64 13.32 3.65 1.93
C CYS A 64 13.48 4.10 0.48
N HIS A 65 13.51 5.41 0.19
CA HIS A 65 13.47 5.94 -1.18
C HIS A 65 12.31 5.32 -1.98
N ALA A 66 11.15 5.28 -1.35
CA ALA A 66 9.98 4.58 -1.83
C ALA A 66 8.88 5.55 -2.27
N LEU A 67 8.07 5.10 -3.22
CA LEU A 67 6.78 5.67 -3.54
C LEU A 67 5.72 4.94 -2.73
N ALA A 68 5.32 5.52 -1.58
CA ALA A 68 4.27 4.96 -0.73
C ALA A 68 2.88 5.33 -1.28
N ASN A 69 2.18 4.33 -1.83
CA ASN A 69 0.83 4.43 -2.36
C ASN A 69 -0.16 3.93 -1.29
N SER A 70 -0.77 4.85 -0.54
CA SER A 70 -1.72 4.48 0.52
C SER A 70 -3.12 4.34 -0.07
N VAL A 71 -3.68 3.12 -0.04
CA VAL A 71 -4.96 2.81 -0.67
C VAL A 71 -6.13 3.23 0.22
N HIS A 72 -7.06 4.01 -0.33
CA HIS A 72 -8.34 4.32 0.34
C HIS A 72 -9.39 3.27 -0.04
N TYR A 73 -9.30 2.11 0.59
CA TYR A 73 -10.26 1.04 0.34
C TYR A 73 -11.59 1.29 1.08
N ARG A 74 -12.69 0.78 0.53
CA ARG A 74 -14.00 0.83 1.17
C ARG A 74 -14.00 0.00 2.45
N ARG A 75 -14.63 0.54 3.49
CA ARG A 75 -14.72 -0.11 4.82
C ARG A 75 -15.96 -0.98 4.89
N GLU A 76 -15.84 -2.10 5.58
CA GLU A 76 -16.86 -3.16 5.71
C GLU A 76 -18.20 -2.68 6.29
N LEU A 77 -18.17 -1.62 7.10
CA LEU A 77 -19.39 -1.05 7.71
C LEU A 77 -20.29 -0.36 6.68
N LEU A 78 -19.77 -0.02 5.49
CA LEU A 78 -20.47 0.73 4.44
C LEU A 78 -20.99 -0.14 3.30
N THR A 79 -20.79 -1.46 3.35
CA THR A 79 -21.13 -2.41 2.27
C THR A 79 -22.30 -3.31 2.66
N THR A 80 -23.15 -3.66 1.68
CA THR A 80 -24.31 -4.55 1.86
C THR A 80 -23.85 -5.90 2.44
N LEU A 81 -24.68 -6.53 3.28
CA LEU A 81 -24.33 -7.71 4.08
C LEU A 81 -23.66 -8.85 3.30
N GLU A 82 -23.96 -8.96 2.00
CA GLU A 82 -23.52 -10.05 1.12
C GLU A 82 -22.09 -9.89 0.58
N HIS A 83 -21.55 -8.68 0.48
CA HIS A 83 -20.27 -8.42 -0.21
C HIS A 83 -19.16 -7.87 0.67
N LYS A 84 -19.40 -7.79 1.99
CA LYS A 84 -18.56 -7.09 2.95
C LYS A 84 -17.05 -7.31 2.70
N PHE A 85 -16.59 -8.55 2.77
CA PHE A 85 -15.15 -8.83 2.73
C PHE A 85 -14.49 -8.71 1.35
N LEU A 86 -15.22 -8.96 0.26
CA LEU A 86 -14.62 -9.04 -1.07
C LEU A 86 -14.24 -7.67 -1.62
N VAL A 87 -15.06 -6.67 -1.32
CA VAL A 87 -14.90 -5.31 -1.84
C VAL A 87 -13.58 -4.67 -1.39
N THR A 88 -13.18 -4.92 -0.14
CA THR A 88 -11.94 -4.38 0.42
C THR A 88 -10.70 -4.93 -0.30
N TYR A 89 -10.69 -6.23 -0.59
CA TYR A 89 -9.58 -6.87 -1.33
C TYR A 89 -9.56 -6.38 -2.77
N ASP A 90 -10.72 -6.30 -3.44
CA ASP A 90 -10.84 -5.79 -4.80
C ASP A 90 -10.29 -4.35 -4.91
N ASP A 91 -10.71 -3.45 -4.03
CA ASP A 91 -10.23 -2.06 -4.01
C ASP A 91 -8.70 -2.00 -3.85
N CYS A 92 -8.13 -2.85 -3.00
CA CYS A 92 -6.68 -2.91 -2.82
C CYS A 92 -5.95 -3.55 -4.00
N PHE A 93 -6.56 -4.55 -4.64
CA PHE A 93 -6.01 -5.18 -5.83
C PHE A 93 -6.01 -4.21 -7.02
N THR A 94 -7.04 -3.37 -7.16
CA THR A 94 -7.09 -2.35 -8.22
C THR A 94 -5.92 -1.36 -8.16
N ALA A 95 -5.28 -1.17 -7.00
CA ALA A 95 -4.07 -0.36 -6.90
C ALA A 95 -2.87 -0.99 -7.65
N LEU A 96 -2.78 -2.32 -7.68
CA LEU A 96 -1.78 -3.04 -8.50
C LEU A 96 -2.13 -2.91 -9.98
N GLU A 97 -3.38 -3.14 -10.35
CA GLU A 97 -3.83 -2.98 -11.75
C GLU A 97 -3.60 -1.54 -12.25
N TRP A 98 -3.82 -0.55 -11.40
CA TRP A 98 -3.55 0.85 -11.71
C TRP A 98 -2.06 1.13 -11.94
N LEU A 99 -1.16 0.57 -11.11
CA LEU A 99 0.28 0.66 -11.34
C LEU A 99 0.70 0.01 -12.66
N GLN A 100 0.14 -1.16 -12.97
CA GLN A 100 0.40 -1.89 -14.22
C GLN A 100 -0.12 -1.17 -15.46
N SER A 101 -1.29 -0.55 -15.38
CA SER A 101 -1.98 0.07 -16.51
C SER A 101 -1.24 1.28 -17.11
N GLY A 102 -0.25 1.82 -16.40
CA GLY A 102 0.38 3.08 -16.79
C GLY A 102 -0.50 4.30 -16.55
N GLN A 103 -1.72 4.19 -16.01
CA GLN A 103 -2.60 5.33 -15.75
C GLN A 103 -2.07 6.28 -14.68
N ALA A 104 -1.26 5.78 -13.75
CA ALA A 104 -0.61 6.68 -12.79
C ALA A 104 0.25 7.77 -13.45
N THR A 105 0.53 7.77 -14.78
CA THR A 105 1.47 8.65 -15.58
C THR A 105 1.01 10.06 -15.60
N GLN A 106 -0.27 10.20 -15.31
CA GLN A 106 -0.99 11.42 -15.17
C GLN A 106 -0.83 12.02 -13.76
N TYR A 107 -0.50 11.21 -12.74
CA TYR A 107 -0.49 11.61 -11.33
C TYR A 107 0.90 11.54 -10.67
N LEU A 108 1.80 10.71 -11.19
CA LEU A 108 3.14 10.48 -10.69
C LEU A 108 4.21 11.02 -11.65
N PRO A 109 5.38 11.44 -11.15
CA PRO A 109 6.51 11.86 -11.98
C PRO A 109 7.22 10.70 -12.73
N TRP A 110 6.68 9.48 -12.73
CA TRP A 110 7.24 8.32 -13.48
C TRP A 110 7.20 8.45 -15.01
N SER A 111 6.47 9.42 -15.56
CA SER A 111 6.43 9.79 -16.98
C SER A 111 7.57 10.71 -17.41
N ILE A 112 8.46 11.05 -16.49
CA ILE A 112 9.69 11.78 -16.81
C ILE A 112 10.70 10.78 -17.37
N ASP A 113 11.32 11.11 -18.51
CA ASP A 113 12.40 10.33 -19.11
C ASP A 113 13.77 10.77 -18.53
N PRO A 114 14.54 9.87 -17.90
CA PRO A 114 14.27 8.45 -17.68
C PRO A 114 13.28 8.18 -16.53
N PRO A 115 12.48 7.09 -16.60
CA PRO A 115 11.44 6.77 -15.61
C PRO A 115 12.00 6.78 -14.18
N CYS A 116 11.35 7.54 -13.29
CA CYS A 116 11.80 7.68 -11.91
C CYS A 116 11.29 6.57 -10.97
N THR A 117 10.65 5.52 -11.49
CA THR A 117 10.05 4.43 -10.70
C THR A 117 10.50 3.07 -11.22
N ASP A 118 10.70 2.11 -10.32
CA ASP A 118 11.17 0.76 -10.63
C ASP A 118 10.07 -0.30 -10.42
N LEU A 119 9.30 -0.59 -11.46
CA LEU A 119 8.22 -1.59 -11.42
C LEU A 119 8.74 -3.05 -11.35
N SER A 120 10.05 -3.27 -11.56
CA SER A 120 10.67 -4.58 -11.32
C SER A 120 10.83 -4.90 -9.83
N ARG A 121 10.54 -3.93 -8.95
CA ARG A 121 10.59 -4.08 -7.49
C ARG A 121 9.39 -3.40 -6.85
N VAL A 122 8.28 -4.12 -6.76
CA VAL A 122 7.07 -3.69 -6.02
C VAL A 122 7.05 -4.38 -4.66
N TYR A 123 6.67 -3.67 -3.62
CA TYR A 123 6.44 -4.25 -2.29
C TYR A 123 5.03 -3.96 -1.83
N LEU A 124 4.48 -4.85 -1.02
CA LEU A 124 3.24 -4.61 -0.30
C LEU A 124 3.57 -4.48 1.18
N CYS A 125 2.97 -3.51 1.86
CA CYS A 125 3.27 -3.19 3.26
C CYS A 125 1.98 -2.85 4.00
N SER A 126 1.85 -3.33 5.24
CA SER A 126 0.69 -3.00 6.05
C SER A 126 0.84 -3.40 7.53
N ASP A 127 -0.07 -2.92 8.36
CA ASP A 127 -0.31 -3.35 9.72
C ASP A 127 -1.72 -3.93 9.94
N SER A 128 -1.89 -4.76 10.98
CA SER A 128 -3.20 -5.21 11.48
C SER A 128 -4.10 -5.77 10.35
N ALA A 129 -5.33 -5.29 10.21
CA ALA A 129 -6.28 -5.69 9.17
C ALA A 129 -5.73 -5.52 7.76
N GLY A 130 -4.94 -4.49 7.48
CA GLY A 130 -4.36 -4.35 6.16
C GLY A 130 -3.27 -5.40 5.87
N GLY A 131 -2.66 -5.99 6.91
CA GLY A 131 -1.74 -7.12 6.74
C GLY A 131 -2.46 -8.36 6.20
N ASN A 132 -3.71 -8.56 6.61
CA ASN A 132 -4.58 -9.58 6.03
C ASN A 132 -4.91 -9.25 4.56
N ILE A 133 -5.30 -8.00 4.28
CA ILE A 133 -5.54 -7.52 2.91
C ILE A 133 -4.34 -7.80 2.00
N VAL A 134 -3.17 -7.33 2.39
CA VAL A 134 -1.93 -7.46 1.64
C VAL A 134 -1.57 -8.93 1.39
N HIS A 135 -1.81 -9.81 2.36
CA HIS A 135 -1.61 -11.24 2.19
C HIS A 135 -2.52 -11.82 1.10
N HIS A 136 -3.82 -11.52 1.15
CA HIS A 136 -4.77 -12.04 0.17
C HIS A 136 -4.56 -11.49 -1.24
N ILE A 137 -4.30 -10.19 -1.39
CA ILE A 137 -4.03 -9.62 -2.73
C ILE A 137 -2.71 -10.12 -3.31
N ALA A 138 -1.74 -10.54 -2.48
CA ALA A 138 -0.51 -11.17 -2.97
C ALA A 138 -0.75 -12.57 -3.55
N ILE A 139 -1.67 -13.34 -2.94
CA ILE A 139 -2.12 -14.62 -3.48
C ILE A 139 -2.86 -14.39 -4.80
N GLN A 140 -3.83 -13.48 -4.81
CA GLN A 140 -4.57 -13.11 -6.03
C GLN A 140 -3.63 -12.65 -7.15
N ALA A 141 -2.60 -11.88 -6.82
CA ALA A 141 -1.56 -11.44 -7.74
C ALA A 141 -0.74 -12.59 -8.33
N SER A 142 -0.60 -13.71 -7.63
CA SER A 142 0.08 -14.90 -8.16
C SER A 142 -0.79 -15.69 -9.15
N GLU A 143 -2.11 -15.46 -9.13
CA GLU A 143 -3.11 -16.15 -9.96
C GLU A 143 -3.63 -15.26 -11.10
N THR A 144 -3.30 -13.97 -11.11
CA THR A 144 -3.76 -12.97 -12.08
C THR A 144 -2.59 -12.48 -12.93
N ASP A 145 -2.86 -12.08 -14.19
CA ASP A 145 -1.82 -11.51 -15.06
C ASP A 145 -1.45 -10.07 -14.64
N ILE A 146 -0.53 -9.99 -13.68
CA ILE A 146 0.15 -8.73 -13.31
C ILE A 146 1.61 -8.70 -13.76
N SER A 147 1.92 -9.35 -14.89
CA SER A 147 3.28 -9.64 -15.36
C SER A 147 4.19 -8.42 -15.57
N SER A 148 3.64 -7.20 -15.71
CA SER A 148 4.44 -5.96 -15.78
C SER A 148 4.97 -5.47 -14.42
N LEU A 149 4.46 -6.05 -13.33
CA LEU A 149 4.88 -5.78 -11.96
C LEU A 149 5.61 -6.99 -11.39
N CYS A 150 6.67 -6.76 -10.63
CA CYS A 150 7.32 -7.83 -9.88
C CYS A 150 7.22 -7.54 -8.38
N ILE A 151 6.31 -8.25 -7.70
CA ILE A 151 6.18 -8.19 -6.24
C ILE A 151 7.38 -8.93 -5.62
N LYS A 152 8.25 -8.20 -4.94
CA LYS A 152 9.49 -8.72 -4.34
C LYS A 152 9.36 -9.08 -2.87
N GLY A 153 8.32 -8.62 -2.19
CA GLY A 153 8.12 -8.96 -0.79
C GLY A 153 6.89 -8.33 -0.14
N LEU A 154 6.56 -8.90 1.02
CA LEU A 154 5.47 -8.51 1.91
C LEU A 154 6.07 -8.00 3.22
N MET A 155 5.66 -6.83 3.67
CA MET A 155 6.00 -6.27 4.98
C MET A 155 4.75 -6.25 5.86
N LEU A 156 4.60 -7.27 6.71
CA LEU A 156 3.40 -7.48 7.54
C LEU A 156 3.68 -7.11 9.01
N LEU A 157 3.12 -6.01 9.48
CA LEU A 157 3.30 -5.49 10.85
C LEU A 157 2.12 -5.92 11.74
N SER A 158 2.30 -6.98 12.52
CA SER A 158 1.22 -7.54 13.37
C SER A 158 -0.08 -7.81 12.59
N PRO A 159 -0.03 -8.62 11.51
CA PRO A 159 -1.18 -8.84 10.64
C PRO A 159 -2.34 -9.51 11.40
N LEU A 160 -3.57 -9.10 11.07
CA LEU A 160 -4.78 -9.59 11.72
C LEU A 160 -5.24 -10.91 11.08
N PHE A 161 -4.92 -12.02 11.74
CA PHE A 161 -5.46 -13.34 11.41
C PHE A 161 -6.17 -13.93 12.63
N GLY A 162 -7.13 -14.80 12.36
CA GLY A 162 -7.89 -15.47 13.40
C GLY A 162 -8.46 -16.80 12.89
N GLY A 163 -9.01 -17.56 13.83
CA GLY A 163 -9.69 -18.82 13.56
C GLY A 163 -10.77 -19.06 14.61
N GLN A 164 -11.59 -20.09 14.39
CA GLN A 164 -12.62 -20.50 15.37
C GLN A 164 -11.96 -20.96 16.68
N GLU A 165 -10.90 -21.75 16.56
CA GLU A 165 -10.14 -22.22 17.71
C GLU A 165 -9.36 -21.08 18.38
N ARG A 166 -9.40 -21.06 19.70
CA ARG A 166 -8.62 -20.11 20.51
C ARG A 166 -7.20 -20.61 20.64
N ILE A 167 -6.27 -19.93 19.98
CA ILE A 167 -4.85 -20.21 20.11
C ILE A 167 -4.31 -19.33 21.25
N PRO A 168 -3.53 -19.90 22.21
CA PRO A 168 -2.85 -19.10 23.22
C PRO A 168 -1.96 -18.04 22.56
N ALA A 169 -1.97 -16.81 23.07
CA ALA A 169 -1.02 -15.81 22.62
C ALA A 169 0.41 -16.32 22.84
N GLY A 170 1.28 -16.17 21.84
CA GLY A 170 2.68 -16.64 21.88
C GLY A 170 3.51 -16.02 23.02
N ILE A 171 3.01 -14.96 23.65
CA ILE A 171 3.57 -14.37 24.87
C ILE A 171 2.44 -14.28 25.90
N ARG A 172 2.54 -15.07 26.97
CA ARG A 172 1.75 -14.82 28.19
C ARG A 172 2.39 -13.66 28.94
N VAL A 173 1.85 -12.46 28.77
CA VAL A 173 2.19 -11.34 29.65
C VAL A 173 1.66 -11.67 31.04
N ARG A 174 2.55 -11.85 32.02
CA ARG A 174 2.15 -12.02 33.43
C ARG A 174 1.73 -10.64 33.97
N ASN A 175 0.71 -10.61 34.81
CA ASN A 175 0.18 -9.41 35.49
C ASN A 175 -0.51 -8.37 34.58
N VAL A 176 -1.25 -8.81 33.56
CA VAL A 176 -2.18 -7.91 32.86
C VAL A 176 -3.42 -7.75 33.73
N PRO A 177 -3.85 -6.53 34.07
CA PRO A 177 -5.15 -6.33 34.73
C PRO A 177 -6.25 -6.86 33.80
N VAL A 178 -7.07 -7.77 34.33
CA VAL A 178 -8.33 -8.19 33.70
C VAL A 178 -9.41 -7.17 34.03
#